data_AF-A0A9X3WY60-F1
#
_entry.id   AF-A0A9X3WY60-F1
#
_cell.length_a   1.000
_cell.length_b   1.000
_cell.length_c   1.000
_cell.angle_alpha   90.00
_cell.angle_beta   90.00
_cell.angle_gamma   90.00
#
_symmetry.space_group_name_H-M   'P 1'
#
loop_
_entity.id
_entity.type
_entity.pdbx_description
1 polymer ?
#
loop_
_entity_poly.entity_id
_entity_poly.type
_entity_poly.pdbx_seq_one_letter_code
_entity_poly.pdbx_strand_id
1 'polypeptide(L)'
;MKHQVTLLGSMVMMSFAIGCGAIDAAQGEEDVASAELAQLDPGDGIWRIYTINYDNSAEFGTILVFGSSAPTGFRANYEYWYVNASNLQYLGTEDLNISYTDGTGTPPSYSNSQQFTLPAVVTWAELAEDSSSGYLYDNGNVHLRIFKNSSGITGVKWLQSIPTGSTPANLSPSGTFTVGSGTVTPGSGQVTYFVSQAL
;
A
#
# COMPACT_ATOMS: atom_id res chain seq x y z
N MET A 1 3.50 -74.34 -13.79
CA MET A 1 2.26 -74.90 -14.37
C MET A 1 1.20 -75.00 -13.28
N LYS A 2 0.08 -74.30 -13.48
CA LYS A 2 -1.31 -74.59 -13.07
C LYS A 2 -1.67 -75.08 -11.64
N HIS A 3 -2.46 -74.21 -10.98
CA HIS A 3 -3.69 -74.44 -10.17
C HIS A 3 -3.49 -75.04 -8.75
N GLN A 4 -4.17 -74.64 -7.67
CA GLN A 4 -5.59 -74.29 -7.41
C GLN A 4 -5.71 -73.39 -6.14
N VAL A 5 -6.51 -72.31 -6.09
CA VAL A 5 -7.97 -72.17 -5.78
C VAL A 5 -8.32 -72.17 -4.27
N THR A 6 -8.58 -70.95 -3.76
CA THR A 6 -9.77 -70.44 -3.03
C THR A 6 -10.35 -71.14 -1.78
N LEU A 7 -10.53 -70.39 -0.67
CA LEU A 7 -11.83 -70.09 -0.02
C LEU A 7 -11.69 -69.06 1.14
N LEU A 8 -12.32 -67.89 1.01
CA LEU A 8 -13.46 -67.36 1.80
C LEU A 8 -13.34 -67.34 3.34
N GLY A 9 -13.51 -66.15 3.91
CA GLY A 9 -13.73 -65.95 5.34
C GLY A 9 -14.35 -64.59 5.67
N SER A 10 -15.67 -64.55 5.66
CA SER A 10 -16.61 -63.69 6.39
C SER A 10 -16.43 -62.17 6.52
N MET A 11 -17.36 -61.52 5.84
CA MET A 11 -18.09 -60.29 6.15
C MET A 11 -18.44 -60.13 7.65
N VAL A 12 -18.09 -58.97 8.22
CA VAL A 12 -18.73 -58.42 9.44
C VAL A 12 -19.19 -57.01 9.10
N MET A 13 -20.50 -56.80 9.16
CA MET A 13 -21.13 -55.48 9.09
C MET A 13 -21.61 -55.04 10.48
N MET A 14 -21.36 -53.75 10.75
CA MET A 14 -22.12 -52.79 11.56
C MET A 14 -22.46 -53.10 13.02
N SER A 15 -22.03 -52.22 13.93
CA SER A 15 -22.92 -51.16 14.43
C SER A 15 -22.16 -50.11 15.25
N PHE A 16 -22.67 -48.89 15.16
CA PHE A 16 -22.17 -47.64 15.73
C PHE A 16 -22.14 -47.63 17.26
N ALA A 17 -21.07 -47.08 17.83
CA ALA A 17 -21.11 -46.41 19.12
C ALA A 17 -20.50 -45.01 18.95
N ILE A 18 -21.32 -44.02 19.21
CA ILE A 18 -21.03 -42.58 19.20
C ILE A 18 -20.05 -42.30 20.34
N GLY A 19 -18.78 -42.10 19.99
CA GLY A 19 -17.76 -41.58 20.89
C GLY A 19 -17.41 -40.17 20.44
N CYS A 20 -18.04 -39.18 21.07
CA CYS A 20 -17.75 -37.76 20.90
C CYS A 20 -16.33 -37.51 21.42
N GLY A 21 -15.39 -37.41 20.48
CA GLY A 21 -14.01 -37.01 20.70
C GLY A 21 -13.60 -36.28 19.44
N ALA A 22 -14.13 -35.06 19.28
CA ALA A 22 -13.63 -34.10 18.31
C ALA A 22 -12.15 -33.85 18.65
N ILE A 23 -11.26 -34.55 17.96
CA ILE A 23 -9.88 -34.13 17.85
C ILE A 23 -9.93 -33.10 16.74
N ASP A 24 -9.93 -31.84 17.15
CA ASP A 24 -9.91 -30.67 16.28
C ASP A 24 -8.90 -30.90 15.16
N ALA A 25 -9.42 -30.93 13.94
CA ALA A 25 -8.64 -30.62 12.76
C ALA A 25 -8.33 -29.13 12.79
N ALA A 26 -7.38 -28.73 13.64
CA ALA A 26 -6.72 -27.44 13.52
C ALA A 26 -5.64 -27.56 12.43
N GLN A 27 -6.07 -27.80 11.19
CA GLN A 27 -5.35 -27.28 10.03
C GLN A 27 -5.71 -25.79 9.93
N GLY A 28 -5.14 -25.01 10.84
CA GLY A 28 -4.87 -23.61 10.56
C GLY A 28 -3.55 -23.58 9.81
N GLU A 29 -3.60 -23.73 8.49
CA GLU A 29 -2.54 -23.19 7.66
C GLU A 29 -2.48 -21.70 7.97
N GLU A 30 -1.54 -21.30 8.82
CA GLU A 30 -1.04 -19.93 8.81
C GLU A 30 -0.33 -19.77 7.47
N ASP A 31 -1.13 -19.54 6.43
CA ASP A 31 -0.69 -18.91 5.19
C ASP A 31 -0.32 -17.47 5.56
N VAL A 32 0.86 -17.30 6.16
CA VAL A 32 1.44 -15.99 6.44
C VAL A 32 2.13 -15.46 5.16
N ALA A 33 1.53 -15.69 4.00
CA ALA A 33 1.60 -14.77 2.88
C ALA A 33 0.54 -13.67 3.05
N SER A 34 0.45 -13.05 4.23
CA SER A 34 -0.25 -11.77 4.37
C SER A 34 0.66 -10.66 3.89
N ALA A 35 0.86 -10.60 2.57
CA ALA A 35 1.66 -9.56 1.93
C ALA A 35 0.98 -9.11 0.66
N GLU A 36 -0.04 -8.28 0.77
CA GLU A 36 -0.72 -7.68 -0.36
C GLU A 36 -1.44 -6.42 0.20
N LEU A 37 -1.28 -5.18 -0.27
CA LEU A 37 -0.89 -4.66 -1.59
C LEU A 37 -0.20 -3.31 -1.44
N ALA A 38 -0.36 -2.33 -2.36
CA ALA A 38 0.40 -1.09 -2.30
C ALA A 38 -0.37 0.26 -2.48
N GLN A 39 -0.52 0.98 -1.35
CA GLN A 39 -1.15 2.26 -0.99
C GLN A 39 -0.29 2.88 0.13
N LEU A 40 -0.46 4.16 0.44
CA LEU A 40 -0.12 4.63 1.79
C LEU A 40 -0.79 3.75 2.87
N ASP A 41 0.01 3.08 3.68
CA ASP A 41 -0.47 2.11 4.67
C ASP A 41 -1.13 2.83 5.85
N PRO A 42 -2.42 2.59 6.18
CA PRO A 42 -3.04 3.15 7.40
C PRO A 42 -2.47 2.55 8.70
N GLY A 43 -1.59 1.56 8.62
CA GLY A 43 -1.02 0.83 9.75
C GLY A 43 -2.05 -0.04 10.45
N ASP A 44 -1.78 -0.34 11.71
CA ASP A 44 -2.70 -1.07 12.59
C ASP A 44 -3.88 -0.20 13.09
N GLY A 45 -3.88 1.10 12.75
CA GLY A 45 -4.93 2.05 13.09
C GLY A 45 -6.14 1.97 12.15
N ILE A 46 -7.24 2.62 12.54
CA ILE A 46 -8.37 2.87 11.62
C ILE A 46 -7.95 3.87 10.55
N TRP A 47 -7.05 4.79 10.92
CA TRP A 47 -6.47 5.78 10.05
C TRP A 47 -5.01 6.06 10.42
N ARG A 48 -4.24 6.53 9.43
CA ARG A 48 -2.92 7.13 9.60
C ARG A 48 -2.90 8.53 8.99
N ILE A 49 -2.20 9.44 9.65
CA ILE A 49 -1.87 10.76 9.12
C ILE A 49 -0.38 10.80 8.82
N TYR A 50 -0.04 11.13 7.58
CA TYR A 50 1.31 11.52 7.20
C TYR A 50 1.41 13.03 7.29
N THR A 51 2.38 13.53 8.05
CA THR A 51 2.73 14.95 8.11
C THR A 51 3.97 15.19 7.29
N ILE A 52 3.89 16.13 6.35
CA ILE A 52 4.95 16.44 5.39
C ILE A 52 5.37 17.89 5.54
N ASN A 53 6.65 18.07 5.89
CA ASN A 53 7.29 19.37 5.96
C ASN A 53 8.43 19.44 4.95
N TYR A 54 8.70 20.61 4.41
CA TYR A 54 9.96 20.87 3.75
C TYR A 54 11.10 20.89 4.78
N ASP A 55 12.34 20.66 4.34
CA ASP A 55 13.55 20.77 5.19
C ASP A 55 13.74 22.16 5.82
N ASN A 56 13.27 23.22 5.16
CA ASN A 56 13.20 24.57 5.69
C ASN A 56 12.09 24.76 6.75
N SER A 57 11.45 23.67 7.18
CA SER A 57 10.37 23.61 8.18
C SER A 57 9.02 24.22 7.76
N ALA A 58 8.87 24.67 6.51
CA ALA A 58 7.57 25.04 5.99
C ALA A 58 6.69 23.79 5.81
N GLU A 59 5.42 23.87 6.20
CA GLU A 59 4.48 22.76 6.00
C GLU A 59 4.15 22.62 4.51
N PHE A 60 4.36 21.43 3.93
CA PHE A 60 3.79 21.09 2.63
C PHE A 60 2.33 20.70 2.79
N GLY A 61 2.04 19.81 3.75
CA GLY A 61 0.68 19.39 4.03
C GLY A 61 0.60 18.10 4.82
N THR A 62 -0.61 17.54 4.87
CA THR A 62 -0.86 16.23 5.48
C THR A 62 -1.61 15.31 4.53
N ILE A 63 -1.43 14.00 4.72
CA ILE A 63 -2.19 12.97 4.01
C ILE A 63 -2.90 12.12 5.04
N LEU A 64 -4.22 12.13 5.03
CA LEU A 64 -5.04 11.25 5.86
C LEU A 64 -5.47 10.05 5.02
N VAL A 65 -5.22 8.84 5.55
CA VAL A 65 -5.46 7.61 4.83
C VAL A 65 -6.32 6.66 5.65
N PHE A 66 -7.31 6.06 4.98
CA PHE A 66 -8.16 5.00 5.51
C PHE A 66 -7.95 3.72 4.72
N GLY A 67 -7.96 2.59 5.42
CA GLY A 67 -7.98 1.27 4.79
C GLY A 67 -9.36 0.91 4.22
N SER A 68 -9.73 -0.36 4.37
CA SER A 68 -10.98 -0.93 3.85
C SER A 68 -12.26 -0.45 4.56
N SER A 69 -12.12 0.35 5.63
CA SER A 69 -13.25 0.99 6.33
C SER A 69 -12.93 2.44 6.63
N ALA A 70 -13.96 3.29 6.69
CA ALA A 70 -13.82 4.71 7.01
C ALA A 70 -14.98 5.20 7.88
N PRO A 71 -14.75 6.18 8.77
CA PRO A 71 -15.78 6.80 9.58
C PRO A 71 -16.70 7.70 8.73
N THR A 72 -17.86 8.07 9.29
CA THR A 72 -18.82 8.96 8.63
C THR A 72 -18.16 10.26 8.16
N GLY A 73 -18.43 10.65 6.91
CA GLY A 73 -17.85 11.83 6.28
C GLY A 73 -16.60 11.54 5.45
N PHE A 74 -16.03 10.34 5.59
CA PHE A 74 -14.91 9.86 4.78
C PHE A 74 -15.32 8.64 3.96
N ARG A 75 -14.48 8.30 3.00
CA ARG A 75 -14.63 7.15 2.10
C ARG A 75 -13.43 6.25 2.34
N ALA A 76 -13.72 4.97 2.54
CA ALA A 76 -12.67 3.95 2.54
C ALA A 76 -11.96 3.97 1.19
N ASN A 77 -10.68 3.58 1.16
CA ASN A 77 -9.90 3.53 -0.08
C ASN A 77 -9.65 4.91 -0.72
N TYR A 78 -9.49 5.95 0.10
CA TYR A 78 -9.14 7.29 -0.35
C TYR A 78 -7.95 7.81 0.43
N GLU A 79 -7.08 8.49 -0.29
CA GLU A 79 -6.08 9.39 0.29
C GLU A 79 -6.65 10.82 0.25
N TYR A 80 -6.66 11.46 1.41
CA TYR A 80 -7.09 12.84 1.56
C TYR A 80 -5.85 13.70 1.75
N TRP A 81 -5.46 14.40 0.70
CA TRP A 81 -4.33 15.31 0.72
C TRP A 81 -4.80 16.71 1.09
N TYR A 82 -4.21 17.25 2.14
CA TYR A 82 -4.45 18.59 2.65
C TYR A 82 -3.19 19.41 2.46
N VAL A 83 -3.14 20.08 1.32
CA VAL A 83 -1.93 20.77 0.86
C VAL A 83 -1.99 22.23 1.26
N ASN A 84 -0.90 22.71 1.87
CA ASN A 84 -0.71 24.13 2.09
C ASN A 84 -0.30 24.81 0.78
N ALA A 85 -1.30 25.28 0.02
CA ALA A 85 -1.11 25.88 -1.29
C ALA A 85 -0.14 27.08 -1.28
N SER A 86 -0.03 27.78 -0.15
CA SER A 86 0.88 28.92 0.02
C SER A 86 2.36 28.55 0.08
N ASN A 87 2.68 27.26 0.18
CA ASN A 87 4.02 26.71 0.21
C ASN A 87 4.36 25.85 -1.03
N LEU A 88 3.51 25.87 -2.07
CA LEU A 88 3.75 25.10 -3.31
C LEU A 88 4.96 25.60 -4.11
N GLN A 89 5.47 26.81 -3.83
CA GLN A 89 6.69 27.33 -4.45
C GLN A 89 7.94 26.52 -4.12
N TYR A 90 7.94 25.77 -3.02
CA TYR A 90 9.08 24.95 -2.59
C TYR A 90 9.12 23.56 -3.25
N LEU A 91 8.08 23.18 -4.01
CA LEU A 91 8.04 21.88 -4.66
C LEU A 91 9.18 21.72 -5.67
N GLY A 92 9.98 20.66 -5.50
CA GLY A 92 11.13 20.32 -6.33
C GLY A 92 12.34 21.20 -6.10
N THR A 93 12.34 22.04 -5.07
CA THR A 93 13.51 22.83 -4.66
C THR A 93 13.98 22.51 -3.26
N GLU A 94 13.10 21.99 -2.41
CA GLU A 94 13.37 21.63 -1.02
C GLU A 94 13.01 20.16 -0.78
N ASP A 95 13.77 19.47 0.07
CA ASP A 95 13.51 18.08 0.43
C ASP A 95 12.24 17.95 1.29
N LEU A 96 11.59 16.79 1.26
CA LEU A 96 10.39 16.51 2.06
C LEU A 96 10.73 15.60 3.25
N ASN A 97 10.40 16.04 4.46
CA ASN A 97 10.44 15.26 5.67
C ASN A 97 9.04 14.73 5.99
N ILE A 98 8.89 13.42 5.95
CA ILE A 98 7.63 12.72 6.19
C ILE A 98 7.70 12.00 7.53
N SER A 99 6.68 12.21 8.34
CA SER A 99 6.43 11.47 9.58
C SER A 99 4.99 10.99 9.57
N TYR A 100 4.64 10.05 10.44
CA TYR A 100 3.27 9.60 10.55
C TYR A 100 2.80 9.44 12.00
N THR A 101 1.49 9.41 12.17
CA THR A 101 0.81 9.09 13.42
C THR A 101 -0.43 8.27 13.13
N ASP A 102 -0.62 7.23 13.94
CA ASP A 102 -1.76 6.32 13.87
C ASP A 102 -2.84 6.74 14.85
N GLY A 103 -4.09 6.41 14.51
CA GLY A 103 -5.21 6.68 15.39
C GLY A 103 -6.36 5.71 15.26
N THR A 104 -7.10 5.62 16.38
CA THR A 104 -8.36 4.91 16.50
C THR A 104 -9.44 5.91 16.89
N GLY A 105 -10.60 5.89 16.21
CA GLY A 105 -11.70 6.82 16.47
C GLY A 105 -11.84 7.91 15.42
N THR A 106 -12.38 9.08 15.81
CA THR A 106 -12.67 10.17 14.87
C THR A 106 -11.37 10.79 14.35
N PRO A 107 -11.11 10.75 13.03
CA PRO A 107 -9.95 11.36 12.41
C PRO A 107 -10.10 12.89 12.44
N PRO A 108 -8.99 13.65 12.35
CA PRO A 108 -9.05 15.09 12.16
C PRO A 108 -9.82 15.44 10.88
N SER A 109 -10.68 16.45 10.99
CA SER A 109 -11.36 17.04 9.84
C SER A 109 -10.54 18.20 9.32
N TYR A 110 -10.37 18.27 8.01
CA TYR A 110 -9.67 19.35 7.35
C TYR A 110 -10.54 19.87 6.19
N SER A 111 -10.54 21.18 5.98
CA SER A 111 -11.21 21.81 4.85
C SER A 111 -10.34 21.71 3.58
N ASN A 112 -10.99 21.70 2.41
CA ASN A 112 -10.33 21.73 1.10
C ASN A 112 -9.42 20.52 0.77
N SER A 113 -9.79 19.30 1.19
CA SER A 113 -9.09 18.08 0.76
C SER A 113 -9.08 17.92 -0.75
N GLN A 114 -7.95 17.47 -1.29
CA GLN A 114 -7.88 16.84 -2.60
C GLN A 114 -7.94 15.32 -2.39
N GLN A 115 -8.87 14.65 -3.08
CA GLN A 115 -9.20 13.26 -2.83
C GLN A 115 -8.69 12.40 -3.98
N PHE A 116 -7.84 11.44 -3.66
CA PHE A 116 -7.35 10.48 -4.65
C PHE A 116 -7.87 9.09 -4.32
N THR A 117 -8.42 8.42 -5.33
CA THR A 117 -9.01 7.08 -5.16
C THR A 117 -7.90 6.05 -5.22
N LEU A 118 -7.70 5.28 -4.15
CA LEU A 118 -6.79 4.13 -4.16
C LEU A 118 -7.42 3.00 -3.33
N PRO A 119 -7.84 1.87 -3.94
CA PRO A 119 -8.27 0.70 -3.17
C PRO A 119 -7.20 0.29 -2.15
N ALA A 120 -7.59 -0.23 -0.98
CA ALA A 120 -6.69 -0.91 -0.04
C ALA A 120 -5.86 -2.01 -0.73
N VAL A 121 -6.42 -2.53 -1.83
CA VAL A 121 -5.86 -3.51 -2.72
C VAL A 121 -5.56 -2.88 -4.08
N VAL A 122 -4.33 -2.42 -4.30
CA VAL A 122 -3.95 -1.81 -5.59
C VAL A 122 -3.14 -2.77 -6.44
N THR A 123 -3.52 -2.88 -7.70
CA THR A 123 -2.69 -3.49 -8.72
C THR A 123 -1.64 -2.50 -9.21
N TRP A 124 -0.40 -2.73 -8.84
CA TRP A 124 0.73 -1.95 -9.35
C TRP A 124 1.02 -2.35 -10.79
N ALA A 125 1.26 -1.35 -11.62
CA ALA A 125 1.70 -1.59 -12.99
C ALA A 125 3.22 -1.55 -13.06
N GLU A 126 3.82 -2.46 -13.81
CA GLU A 126 5.22 -2.34 -14.18
C GLU A 126 5.40 -1.07 -15.04
N LEU A 127 6.39 -0.27 -14.68
CA LEU A 127 6.70 0.97 -15.36
C LEU A 127 7.55 0.67 -16.61
N ALA A 128 6.92 0.74 -17.78
CA ALA A 128 7.65 0.64 -19.04
C ALA A 128 8.56 1.85 -19.27
N GLU A 129 8.02 3.07 -19.09
CA GLU A 129 8.75 4.34 -19.19
C GLU A 129 8.17 5.35 -18.19
N ASP A 130 9.03 6.10 -17.51
CA ASP A 130 8.58 7.25 -16.70
C ASP A 130 8.59 8.54 -17.52
N SER A 131 7.80 9.52 -17.08
CA SER A 131 7.84 10.89 -17.60
C SER A 131 8.65 11.77 -16.64
N SER A 132 9.47 12.68 -17.18
CA SER A 132 10.15 13.70 -16.38
C SER A 132 9.24 14.88 -15.99
N SER A 133 7.93 14.77 -16.22
CA SER A 133 6.97 15.80 -15.83
C SER A 133 6.68 15.79 -14.33
N GLY A 134 6.31 16.95 -13.77
CA GLY A 134 6.10 17.10 -12.33
C GLY A 134 7.40 17.11 -11.53
N TYR A 135 7.26 17.13 -10.21
CA TYR A 135 8.37 17.19 -9.26
C TYR A 135 8.63 15.81 -8.69
N LEU A 136 9.88 15.35 -8.75
CA LEU A 136 10.30 14.04 -8.28
C LEU A 136 10.98 14.16 -6.91
N TYR A 137 10.66 13.22 -6.04
CA TYR A 137 11.24 13.06 -4.72
C TYR A 137 11.61 11.61 -4.50
N ASP A 138 12.84 11.37 -4.02
CA ASP A 138 13.43 10.04 -3.91
C ASP A 138 13.72 9.70 -2.45
N ASN A 139 13.35 8.50 -2.02
CA ASN A 139 13.73 7.93 -0.73
C ASN A 139 14.06 6.44 -0.90
N GLY A 140 15.35 6.16 -1.16
CA GLY A 140 15.83 4.82 -1.42
C GLY A 140 15.19 4.22 -2.67
N ASN A 141 14.37 3.19 -2.47
CA ASN A 141 13.65 2.51 -3.55
C ASN A 141 12.23 3.04 -3.79
N VAL A 142 11.77 4.03 -3.02
CA VAL A 142 10.45 4.64 -3.17
C VAL A 142 10.61 6.04 -3.74
N HIS A 143 9.75 6.37 -4.70
CA HIS A 143 9.74 7.66 -5.36
C HIS A 143 8.33 8.26 -5.35
N LEU A 144 8.24 9.55 -5.11
CA LEU A 144 7.00 10.33 -5.18
C LEU A 144 7.14 11.38 -6.27
N ARG A 145 6.22 11.33 -7.23
CA ARG A 145 6.08 12.35 -8.26
C ARG A 145 4.80 13.13 -8.06
N ILE A 146 4.92 14.45 -7.90
CA ILE A 146 3.79 15.37 -7.66
C ILE A 146 3.58 16.25 -8.88
N PHE A 147 2.34 16.26 -9.37
CA PHE A 147 1.87 17.18 -10.41
C PHE A 147 1.05 18.29 -9.77
N LYS A 148 1.19 19.54 -10.24
CA LYS A 148 0.45 20.69 -9.71
C LYS A 148 -0.04 21.65 -10.79
N ASN A 149 -0.99 22.48 -10.41
CA ASN A 149 -1.33 23.74 -11.08
C ASN A 149 -1.36 24.89 -10.06
N SER A 150 -1.91 26.05 -10.43
CA SER A 150 -2.03 27.22 -9.56
C SER A 150 -2.97 27.02 -8.35
N SER A 151 -3.82 25.99 -8.39
CA SER A 151 -4.89 25.75 -7.42
C SER A 151 -4.58 24.61 -6.44
N GLY A 152 -3.52 23.83 -6.68
CA GLY A 152 -3.16 22.70 -5.83
C GLY A 152 -2.41 21.59 -6.58
N ILE A 153 -2.32 20.41 -5.95
CA ILE A 153 -1.82 19.21 -6.63
C ILE A 153 -2.88 18.67 -7.58
N THR A 154 -2.50 18.26 -8.78
CA THR A 154 -3.43 17.73 -9.80
C THR A 154 -3.27 16.23 -10.00
N GLY A 155 -2.23 15.65 -9.42
CA GLY A 155 -1.96 14.25 -9.50
C GLY A 155 -0.75 13.87 -8.66
N VAL A 156 -0.72 12.60 -8.30
CA VAL A 156 0.40 11.98 -7.62
C VAL A 156 0.72 10.67 -8.32
N LYS A 157 2.00 10.33 -8.37
CA LYS A 157 2.47 9.02 -8.82
C LYS A 157 3.48 8.51 -7.82
N TRP A 158 3.16 7.38 -7.21
CA TRP A 158 4.08 6.62 -6.39
C TRP A 158 4.80 5.61 -7.27
N LEU A 159 6.11 5.47 -7.08
CA LEU A 159 6.93 4.48 -7.77
C LEU A 159 7.75 3.68 -6.76
N GLN A 160 7.97 2.40 -7.05
CA GLN A 160 8.78 1.52 -6.22
C GLN A 160 9.71 0.68 -7.09
N SER A 161 11.03 0.83 -6.89
CA SER A 161 12.07 0.13 -7.64
C SER A 161 12.61 -1.05 -6.85
N ILE A 162 12.22 -2.27 -7.20
CA ILE A 162 12.51 -3.50 -6.42
C ILE A 162 13.22 -4.54 -7.27
N PRO A 163 13.91 -5.54 -6.67
CA PRO A 163 14.54 -6.61 -7.43
C PRO A 163 13.55 -7.35 -8.34
N THR A 164 13.98 -7.71 -9.55
CA THR A 164 13.17 -8.48 -10.49
C THR A 164 12.65 -9.78 -9.85
N GLY A 165 11.35 -10.04 -9.99
CA GLY A 165 10.67 -11.19 -9.38
C GLY A 165 10.12 -10.94 -7.98
N SER A 166 10.29 -9.73 -7.43
CA SER A 166 9.66 -9.29 -6.18
C SER A 166 8.29 -8.65 -6.45
N THR A 167 7.41 -8.66 -5.45
CA THR A 167 6.10 -8.00 -5.49
C THR A 167 6.17 -6.63 -4.81
N PRO A 168 5.61 -5.55 -5.40
CA PRO A 168 5.55 -4.25 -4.73
C PRO A 168 4.66 -4.26 -3.48
N ALA A 169 5.03 -3.46 -2.48
CA ALA A 169 4.41 -3.44 -1.14
C ALA A 169 3.90 -2.04 -0.73
N ASN A 170 2.90 -2.00 0.17
CA ASN A 170 2.30 -0.79 0.74
C ASN A 170 3.39 0.16 1.25
N LEU A 171 3.15 1.44 1.03
CA LEU A 171 4.07 2.50 1.40
C LEU A 171 3.69 3.02 2.78
N SER A 172 4.57 2.90 3.75
CA SER A 172 4.50 3.71 4.97
C SER A 172 5.67 4.69 4.96
N PRO A 173 5.60 5.75 4.13
CA PRO A 173 6.72 6.65 3.96
C PRO A 173 7.04 7.33 5.29
N SER A 174 8.32 7.30 5.62
CA SER A 174 8.88 8.03 6.74
C SER A 174 10.30 8.45 6.39
N GLY A 175 10.78 9.47 7.08
CA GLY A 175 12.11 10.04 6.85
C GLY A 175 12.11 11.08 5.74
N THR A 176 13.28 11.29 5.16
CA THR A 176 13.53 12.37 4.20
C THR A 176 13.48 11.84 2.78
N PHE A 177 12.66 12.47 1.94
CA PHE A 177 12.70 12.33 0.50
C PHE A 177 13.48 13.49 -0.09
N THR A 178 14.55 13.18 -0.80
CA THR A 178 15.41 14.16 -1.43
C THR A 178 14.87 14.58 -2.79
N VAL A 179 15.07 15.83 -3.19
CA VAL A 179 14.69 16.31 -4.53
C VAL A 179 15.42 15.49 -5.60
N GLY A 180 14.63 14.81 -6.43
CA GLY A 180 15.08 14.07 -7.59
C GLY A 180 15.00 14.90 -8.87
N SER A 181 15.52 14.34 -9.97
CA SER A 181 15.37 14.94 -11.29
C SER A 181 15.22 13.88 -12.39
N GLY A 182 14.60 14.27 -13.50
CA GLY A 182 14.43 13.40 -14.66
C GLY A 182 13.41 12.27 -14.45
N THR A 183 13.67 11.14 -15.11
CA THR A 183 12.84 9.92 -15.12
C THR A 183 13.38 8.91 -14.13
N VAL A 184 12.50 8.23 -13.40
CA VAL A 184 12.90 7.07 -12.59
C VAL A 184 13.30 5.94 -13.53
N THR A 185 14.53 5.44 -13.38
CA THR A 185 15.06 4.32 -14.16
C THR A 185 15.46 3.19 -13.21
N PRO A 186 14.97 1.96 -13.39
CA PRO A 186 15.34 0.85 -12.54
C PRO A 186 16.85 0.58 -12.64
N GLY A 187 17.47 0.30 -11.49
CA GLY A 187 18.86 -0.17 -11.45
C GLY A 187 19.01 -1.54 -12.10
N SER A 188 20.25 -1.98 -12.31
CA SER A 188 20.53 -3.33 -12.81
C SER A 188 19.91 -4.39 -11.89
N GLY A 189 19.13 -5.31 -12.45
CA GLY A 189 18.42 -6.36 -11.70
C GLY A 189 17.18 -5.88 -10.94
N GLN A 190 16.70 -4.66 -11.22
CA GLN A 190 15.47 -4.12 -10.67
C GLN A 190 14.39 -3.94 -11.74
N VAL A 191 13.16 -3.84 -11.26
CA VAL A 191 11.98 -3.42 -12.00
C VAL A 191 11.32 -2.30 -11.20
N THR A 192 10.82 -1.27 -11.88
CA THR A 192 10.06 -0.20 -11.23
C THR A 192 8.59 -0.46 -11.46
N TYR A 193 7.82 -0.42 -10.37
CA TYR A 193 6.36 -0.42 -10.43
C TYR A 193 5.84 0.98 -10.12
N PHE A 194 4.63 1.30 -10.58
CA PHE A 194 3.98 2.56 -10.26
C PHE A 194 2.48 2.43 -10.01
N VAL A 195 1.96 3.42 -9.30
CA VAL A 195 0.55 3.78 -9.28
C VAL A 195 0.42 5.28 -9.47
N SER A 196 -0.51 5.69 -10.33
CA SER A 196 -0.76 7.10 -10.63
C SER A 196 -2.22 7.43 -10.40
N GLN A 197 -2.46 8.61 -9.84
CA GLN A 197 -3.78 9.16 -9.63
C GLN A 197 -3.81 10.60 -10.10
N ALA A 198 -4.85 10.95 -10.85
CA ALA A 198 -5.18 12.34 -11.14
C ALA A 198 -6.33 12.77 -10.23
N LEU A 199 -6.38 14.07 -9.93
CA LEU A 199 -7.47 14.68 -9.17
C LEU A 199 -8.72 14.86 -10.03
#